data_AF-A0AAW6NL41-F1
#
_entry.id   AF-A0AAW6NL41-F1
#
_cell.length_a   1.000
_cell.length_b   1.000
_cell.length_c   1.000
_cell.angle_alpha   90.00
_cell.angle_beta   90.00
_cell.angle_gamma   90.00
#
_symmetry.space_group_name_H-M   'P 1'
#
loop_
_entity.id
_entity.type
_entity.pdbx_description
1 polymer ?
#
loop_
_entity_poly.entity_id
_entity_poly.type
_entity_poly.pdbx_seq_one_letter_code
_entity_poly.pdbx_strand_id
1 'polypeptide(L)'
;TCFYASPECMEQFFARLTWLSSRQALDIEGMGESGWRTLYQAHRFEHLFSWLQLTQAQLTATPGISASHGAALWHQFNLARERPFIRWITAMGIPLARSTLKAAGDGTWQALIQRSEAEWQMLPGVGQEKARQIVNWLHQPQIDALAKWLAAEHIGGF
;
A
#
# COMPACT_ATOMS: atom_id res chain seq x y z
N THR A 1 12.63 4.92 5.78
CA THR A 1 11.16 4.83 5.94
C THR A 1 10.83 3.42 6.39
N CYS A 2 9.68 3.21 7.02
CA CYS A 2 9.34 1.95 7.69
C CYS A 2 8.36 1.10 6.89
N PHE A 3 8.73 0.76 5.65
CA PHE A 3 7.93 -0.08 4.75
C PHE A 3 8.12 -1.59 4.99
N TYR A 4 9.26 -1.93 5.57
CA TYR A 4 9.67 -3.27 5.95
C TYR A 4 9.60 -3.37 7.48
N ALA A 5 9.25 -4.54 7.99
CA ALA A 5 9.21 -4.78 9.41
C ALA A 5 10.66 -4.90 9.94
N SER A 6 11.06 -3.95 10.78
CA SER A 6 12.30 -4.02 11.56
C SER A 6 12.08 -3.46 12.97
N PRO A 7 12.91 -3.84 13.96
CA PRO A 7 12.74 -3.40 15.34
C PRO A 7 12.64 -1.88 15.49
N GLU A 8 13.48 -1.12 14.79
CA GLU A 8 13.51 0.34 14.81
C GLU A 8 12.33 1.02 14.10
N CYS A 9 11.54 0.27 13.35
CA CYS A 9 10.48 0.78 12.48
C CYS A 9 9.08 0.24 12.82
N MET A 10 8.95 -0.57 13.86
CA MET A 10 7.75 -1.38 14.10
C MET A 10 6.48 -0.55 14.27
N GLU A 11 6.54 0.54 15.03
CA GLU A 11 5.39 1.40 15.27
C GLU A 11 4.94 2.11 13.98
N GLN A 12 5.89 2.64 13.21
CA GLN A 12 5.58 3.27 11.91
C GLN A 12 5.12 2.25 10.87
N PHE A 13 5.59 1.00 10.94
CA PHE A 13 5.13 -0.09 10.09
C PHE A 13 3.64 -0.38 10.35
N PHE A 14 3.22 -0.51 11.61
CA PHE A 14 1.80 -0.68 11.96
C PHE A 14 0.94 0.55 11.65
N ALA A 15 1.48 1.76 11.82
CA ALA A 15 0.78 2.98 11.39
C ALA A 15 0.54 2.98 9.87
N ARG A 16 1.50 2.50 9.08
CA ARG A 16 1.35 2.36 7.62
C ARG A 16 0.37 1.25 7.24
N LEU A 17 0.38 0.10 7.92
CA LEU A 17 -0.62 -0.95 7.76
C LEU A 17 -2.03 -0.40 8.07
N THR A 18 -2.17 0.41 9.11
CA THR A 18 -3.47 1.02 9.45
C THR A 18 -3.90 2.07 8.43
N TRP A 19 -2.95 2.86 7.90
CA TRP A 19 -3.23 3.79 6.80
C TRP A 19 -3.69 3.07 5.53
N LEU A 20 -3.01 1.98 5.14
CA LEU A 20 -3.34 1.28 3.89
C LEU A 20 -4.74 0.65 3.93
N SER A 21 -5.21 0.20 5.10
CA SER A 21 -6.56 -0.37 5.26
C SER A 21 -7.66 0.69 5.29
N SER A 22 -7.33 1.97 5.44
CA SER A 22 -8.30 3.05 5.52
C SER A 22 -9.19 3.16 4.28
N ARG A 23 -10.39 3.75 4.44
CA ARG A 23 -11.32 4.06 3.33
C ARG A 23 -10.69 4.91 2.23
N GLN A 24 -9.70 5.73 2.59
CA GLN A 24 -9.01 6.62 1.67
C GLN A 24 -7.99 5.86 0.79
N ALA A 25 -7.48 4.73 1.27
CA ALA A 25 -6.52 3.86 0.59
C ALA A 25 -7.23 2.60 0.03
N LEU A 26 -6.94 1.40 0.56
CA LEU A 26 -7.47 0.15 0.02
C LEU A 26 -8.86 -0.23 0.52
N ASP A 27 -9.35 0.45 1.57
CA ASP A 27 -10.72 0.28 2.08
C ASP A 27 -10.98 -1.18 2.44
N ILE A 28 -10.17 -1.67 3.40
CA ILE A 28 -10.21 -3.03 3.94
C ILE A 28 -11.01 -2.97 5.24
N GLU A 29 -12.26 -3.37 5.18
CA GLU A 29 -13.15 -3.30 6.34
C GLU A 29 -12.78 -4.34 7.40
N GLY A 30 -12.99 -3.98 8.68
CA GLY A 30 -12.67 -4.86 9.81
C GLY A 30 -11.17 -5.01 10.09
N MET A 31 -10.32 -4.17 9.48
CA MET A 31 -8.87 -4.24 9.57
C MET A 31 -8.27 -2.95 10.17
N GLY A 32 -8.04 -2.97 11.48
CA GLY A 32 -7.37 -1.91 12.23
C GLY A 32 -6.00 -2.33 12.78
N GLU A 33 -5.34 -1.44 13.52
CA GLU A 33 -4.00 -1.68 14.06
C GLU A 33 -3.89 -2.97 14.88
N SER A 34 -4.86 -3.23 15.78
CA SER A 34 -4.87 -4.44 16.61
C SER A 34 -4.90 -5.70 15.75
N GLY A 35 -5.74 -5.74 14.71
CA GLY A 35 -5.77 -6.86 13.78
C GLY A 35 -4.45 -7.02 13.03
N TRP A 36 -3.82 -5.90 12.62
CA TRP A 36 -2.54 -5.96 11.91
C TRP A 36 -1.44 -6.52 12.80
N ARG A 37 -1.42 -6.13 14.08
CA ARG A 37 -0.51 -6.70 15.08
C ARG A 37 -0.77 -8.19 15.29
N THR A 38 -2.02 -8.62 15.38
CA THR A 38 -2.38 -10.05 15.48
C THR A 38 -1.89 -10.84 14.28
N LEU A 39 -2.15 -10.37 13.06
CA LEU A 39 -1.68 -11.03 11.84
C LEU A 39 -0.14 -11.05 11.76
N TYR A 40 0.52 -9.96 12.11
CA TYR A 40 1.98 -9.89 12.13
C TYR A 40 2.59 -10.86 13.15
N GLN A 41 2.00 -10.99 14.34
CA GLN A 41 2.47 -11.92 15.37
C GLN A 41 2.40 -13.38 14.90
N ALA A 42 1.35 -13.73 14.16
CA ALA A 42 1.14 -15.08 13.65
C ALA A 42 1.96 -15.39 12.38
N HIS A 43 2.06 -14.44 11.44
CA HIS A 43 2.56 -14.71 10.09
C HIS A 43 3.87 -14.01 9.72
N ARG A 44 4.37 -13.09 10.57
CA ARG A 44 5.67 -12.39 10.39
C ARG A 44 5.84 -11.75 9.02
N PHE A 45 5.12 -10.65 8.79
CA PHE A 45 5.26 -9.89 7.55
C PHE A 45 6.66 -9.33 7.38
N GLU A 46 7.20 -9.46 6.17
CA GLU A 46 8.46 -8.81 5.79
C GLU A 46 8.23 -7.33 5.46
N HIS A 47 7.13 -7.03 4.74
CA HIS A 47 6.82 -5.69 4.26
C HIS A 47 5.32 -5.39 4.24
N LEU A 48 4.98 -4.16 3.83
CA LEU A 48 3.63 -3.59 3.93
C LEU A 48 2.53 -4.40 3.23
N PHE A 49 2.90 -5.22 2.25
CA PHE A 49 1.97 -5.94 1.38
C PHE A 49 2.04 -7.46 1.56
N SER A 50 2.86 -7.99 2.48
CA SER A 50 3.01 -9.43 2.68
C SER A 50 1.68 -10.14 3.03
N TRP A 51 0.69 -9.41 3.54
CA TRP A 51 -0.65 -9.94 3.80
C TRP A 51 -1.38 -10.44 2.54
N LEU A 52 -0.99 -9.99 1.33
CA LEU A 52 -1.59 -10.44 0.07
C LEU A 52 -1.35 -11.93 -0.23
N GLN A 53 -0.36 -12.54 0.42
CA GLN A 53 -0.05 -13.97 0.29
C GLN A 53 -0.78 -14.85 1.31
N LEU A 54 -1.50 -14.25 2.26
CA LEU A 54 -2.25 -15.02 3.25
C LEU A 54 -3.45 -15.73 2.59
N THR A 55 -3.47 -17.04 2.74
CA THR A 55 -4.58 -17.88 2.30
C THR A 55 -5.76 -17.78 3.28
N GLN A 56 -6.96 -18.13 2.81
CA GLN A 56 -8.13 -18.22 3.67
C GLN A 56 -7.88 -19.15 4.87
N ALA A 57 -7.26 -20.31 4.63
CA ALA A 57 -6.95 -21.28 5.67
C ALA A 57 -6.06 -20.66 6.76
N GLN A 58 -4.98 -19.97 6.38
CA GLN A 58 -4.10 -19.28 7.33
C GLN A 58 -4.84 -18.21 8.14
N LEU A 59 -5.71 -17.42 7.51
CA LEU A 59 -6.50 -16.39 8.19
C LEU A 59 -7.50 -17.00 9.18
N THR A 60 -8.23 -18.04 8.79
CA THR A 60 -9.19 -18.71 9.68
C THR A 60 -8.56 -19.44 10.84
N ALA A 61 -7.29 -19.86 10.70
CA ALA A 61 -6.51 -20.55 11.74
C ALA A 61 -5.66 -19.60 12.59
N THR A 62 -5.74 -18.28 12.36
CA THR A 62 -4.91 -17.31 13.08
C THR A 62 -5.35 -17.18 14.54
N PRO A 63 -4.45 -17.41 15.53
CA PRO A 63 -4.77 -17.20 16.93
C PRO A 63 -5.23 -15.76 17.21
N GLY A 64 -6.30 -15.58 17.97
CA GLY A 64 -6.88 -14.27 18.26
C GLY A 64 -7.82 -13.72 17.18
N ILE A 65 -8.02 -14.45 16.07
CA ILE A 65 -9.03 -14.16 15.05
C ILE A 65 -10.00 -15.34 14.98
N SER A 66 -11.31 -15.09 15.03
CA SER A 66 -12.29 -16.16 14.86
C SER A 66 -12.31 -16.65 13.41
N ALA A 67 -12.67 -17.92 13.18
CA ALA A 67 -12.75 -18.47 11.82
C ALA A 67 -13.68 -17.65 10.91
N SER A 68 -14.81 -17.15 11.43
CA SER A 68 -15.72 -16.29 10.66
C SER A 68 -15.09 -14.95 10.28
N HIS A 69 -14.37 -14.31 11.20
CA HIS A 69 -13.66 -13.06 10.91
C HIS A 69 -12.49 -13.28 9.96
N GLY A 70 -11.73 -14.36 10.11
CA GLY A 70 -10.65 -14.72 9.18
C GLY A 70 -11.15 -14.94 7.74
N ALA A 71 -12.30 -15.59 7.56
CA ALA A 71 -12.93 -15.73 6.26
C ALA A 71 -13.42 -14.39 5.68
N ALA A 72 -13.97 -13.51 6.53
CA ALA A 72 -14.37 -12.16 6.11
C ALA A 72 -13.16 -11.30 5.68
N LEU A 73 -12.04 -11.38 6.43
CA LEU A 73 -10.80 -10.69 6.07
C LEU A 73 -10.23 -11.19 4.75
N TRP A 74 -10.27 -12.51 4.50
CA TRP A 74 -9.84 -13.07 3.21
C TRP A 74 -10.66 -12.49 2.05
N HIS A 75 -11.97 -12.36 2.21
CA HIS A 75 -12.82 -11.71 1.21
C HIS A 75 -12.44 -10.23 1.01
N GLN A 76 -12.22 -9.49 2.09
CA GLN A 76 -11.78 -8.08 2.02
C GLN A 76 -10.41 -7.93 1.32
N PHE A 77 -9.47 -8.85 1.53
CA PHE A 77 -8.19 -8.85 0.85
C PHE A 77 -8.33 -9.10 -0.66
N ASN A 78 -9.25 -9.97 -1.08
CA ASN A 78 -9.54 -10.16 -2.49
C ASN A 78 -10.20 -8.92 -3.11
N LEU A 79 -11.15 -8.28 -2.41
CA LEU A 79 -11.72 -7.00 -2.85
C LEU A 79 -10.66 -5.90 -2.95
N ALA A 80 -9.65 -5.92 -2.05
CA ALA A 80 -8.53 -4.98 -2.10
C ALA A 80 -7.70 -5.14 -3.39
N ARG A 81 -7.49 -6.38 -3.86
CA ARG A 81 -6.79 -6.68 -5.13
C ARG A 81 -7.44 -6.01 -6.35
N GLU A 82 -8.77 -5.87 -6.34
CA GLU A 82 -9.54 -5.24 -7.42
C GLU A 82 -9.57 -3.70 -7.36
N ARG A 83 -8.97 -3.09 -6.33
CA ARG A 83 -8.98 -1.63 -6.18
C ARG A 83 -8.16 -0.97 -7.29
N PRO A 84 -8.61 0.19 -7.81
CA PRO A 84 -7.87 0.92 -8.85
C PRO A 84 -6.45 1.28 -8.40
N PHE A 85 -5.52 1.32 -9.34
CA PHE A 85 -4.10 1.69 -9.16
C PHE A 85 -3.87 2.89 -8.23
N ILE A 86 -4.65 3.97 -8.39
CA ILE A 86 -4.54 5.18 -7.54
C ILE A 86 -4.68 4.85 -6.04
N ARG A 87 -5.54 3.89 -5.66
CA ARG A 87 -5.70 3.48 -4.25
C ARG A 87 -4.46 2.75 -3.74
N TRP A 88 -3.84 1.91 -4.56
CA TRP A 88 -2.60 1.21 -4.23
C TRP A 88 -1.42 2.16 -4.05
N ILE A 89 -1.24 3.12 -4.95
CA ILE A 89 -0.21 4.16 -4.81
C ILE A 89 -0.45 5.06 -3.59
N THR A 90 -1.72 5.35 -3.28
CA THR A 90 -2.09 6.04 -2.04
C THR A 90 -1.73 5.20 -0.81
N ALA A 91 -1.96 3.88 -0.84
CA ALA A 91 -1.57 2.95 0.22
C ALA A 91 -0.05 2.84 0.40
N MET A 92 0.73 2.89 -0.69
CA MET A 92 2.19 3.00 -0.63
C MET A 92 2.64 4.32 0.02
N GLY A 93 1.77 5.32 0.12
CA GLY A 93 2.06 6.59 0.77
C GLY A 93 2.85 7.54 -0.13
N ILE A 94 2.51 7.59 -1.42
CA ILE A 94 3.03 8.63 -2.32
C ILE A 94 2.80 10.02 -1.69
N PRO A 95 3.77 10.94 -1.75
CA PRO A 95 3.62 12.26 -1.15
C PRO A 95 2.75 13.17 -2.04
N LEU A 96 1.56 12.73 -2.45
CA LEU A 96 0.64 13.48 -3.31
C LEU A 96 -0.79 13.46 -2.78
N ALA A 97 -1.50 14.56 -3.00
CA ALA A 97 -2.93 14.60 -2.78
C ALA A 97 -3.65 13.73 -3.83
N ARG A 98 -4.74 13.07 -3.42
CA ARG A 98 -5.52 12.21 -4.33
C ARG A 98 -6.14 12.97 -5.49
N SER A 99 -6.48 14.25 -5.31
CA SER A 99 -6.95 15.13 -6.40
C SER A 99 -5.88 15.31 -7.46
N THR A 100 -4.63 15.55 -7.05
CA THR A 100 -3.48 15.68 -7.96
C THR A 100 -3.18 14.36 -8.67
N LEU A 101 -3.26 13.21 -7.99
CA LEU A 101 -3.13 11.90 -8.64
C LEU A 101 -4.23 11.62 -9.67
N LYS A 102 -5.46 12.08 -9.42
CA LYS A 102 -6.53 11.99 -10.41
C LYS A 102 -6.28 12.91 -11.60
N ALA A 103 -5.80 14.13 -11.37
CA ALA A 103 -5.47 15.08 -12.43
C ALA A 103 -4.28 14.61 -13.28
N ALA A 104 -3.32 13.91 -12.67
CA ALA A 104 -2.21 13.25 -13.34
C ALA A 104 -2.65 12.22 -14.39
N GLY A 105 -3.80 11.57 -14.19
CA GLY A 105 -4.36 10.59 -15.12
C GLY A 105 -3.56 9.29 -15.26
N ASP A 106 -2.48 9.09 -14.51
CA ASP A 106 -1.65 7.88 -14.62
C ASP A 106 -2.42 6.67 -14.10
N GLY A 107 -2.60 5.68 -14.98
CA GLY A 107 -3.22 4.41 -14.65
C GLY A 107 -2.23 3.32 -14.26
N THR A 108 -0.92 3.56 -14.41
CA THR A 108 0.12 2.54 -14.22
C THR A 108 1.36 3.08 -13.54
N TRP A 109 2.09 2.19 -12.86
CA TRP A 109 3.37 2.46 -12.23
C TRP A 109 4.39 2.97 -13.24
N GLN A 110 4.46 2.35 -14.41
CA GLN A 110 5.37 2.75 -15.48
C GLN A 110 5.15 4.19 -15.95
N ALA A 111 3.89 4.60 -16.18
CA ALA A 111 3.59 5.97 -16.58
C ALA A 111 4.02 6.98 -15.51
N LEU A 112 3.79 6.62 -14.25
CA LEU A 112 4.06 7.47 -13.10
C LEU A 112 5.56 7.69 -12.88
N ILE A 113 6.40 6.66 -13.02
CA ILE A 113 7.87 6.77 -12.88
C ILE A 113 8.57 7.42 -14.08
N GLN A 114 7.96 7.45 -15.27
CA GLN A 114 8.54 8.10 -16.44
C GLN A 114 8.31 9.61 -16.46
N ARG A 115 7.44 10.12 -15.57
CA ARG A 115 7.14 11.54 -15.50
C ARG A 115 8.31 12.33 -14.89
N SER A 116 8.76 13.33 -15.64
CA SER A 116 9.80 14.27 -15.23
C SER A 116 9.33 15.24 -14.13
N GLU A 117 10.28 15.86 -13.42
CA GLU A 117 9.96 16.93 -12.47
C GLU A 117 9.18 18.08 -13.12
N ALA A 118 9.48 18.43 -14.38
CA ALA A 118 8.80 19.50 -15.10
C ALA A 118 7.33 19.16 -15.36
N GLU A 119 7.03 17.91 -15.74
CA GLU A 119 5.65 17.46 -15.92
C GLU A 119 4.88 17.38 -14.61
N TRP A 120 5.53 16.99 -13.51
CA TRP A 120 4.90 17.04 -12.19
C TRP A 120 4.53 18.48 -11.79
N GLN A 121 5.36 19.47 -12.10
CA GLN A 121 5.09 20.89 -11.79
C GLN A 121 3.91 21.47 -12.57
N MET A 122 3.52 20.88 -13.70
CA MET A 122 2.34 21.32 -14.45
C MET A 122 1.03 20.95 -13.74
N LEU A 123 1.06 20.06 -12.74
CA LEU A 123 -0.14 19.64 -12.04
C LEU A 123 -0.58 20.65 -10.96
N PRO A 124 -1.90 20.82 -10.75
CA PRO A 124 -2.41 21.71 -9.73
C PRO A 124 -1.89 21.36 -8.32
N GLY A 125 -1.33 22.35 -7.64
CA GLY A 125 -0.81 22.22 -6.28
C GLY A 125 0.58 21.57 -6.17
N VAL A 126 1.29 21.39 -7.29
CA VAL A 126 2.65 20.83 -7.31
C VAL A 126 3.66 21.91 -7.68
N GLY A 127 4.34 22.47 -6.69
CA GLY A 127 5.51 23.33 -6.90
C GLY A 127 6.79 22.54 -7.15
N GLN A 128 7.89 23.24 -7.46
CA GLN A 128 9.20 22.65 -7.75
C GLN A 128 9.69 21.68 -6.67
N GLU A 129 9.64 22.08 -5.40
CA GLU A 129 10.09 21.23 -4.29
C GLU A 129 9.23 19.97 -4.15
N LYS A 130 7.92 20.11 -4.39
CA LYS A 130 6.99 18.99 -4.35
C LYS A 130 7.25 18.01 -5.49
N ALA A 131 7.48 18.51 -6.70
CA ALA A 131 7.85 17.69 -7.86
C ALA A 131 9.13 16.88 -7.60
N ARG A 132 10.17 17.52 -7.06
CA ARG A 132 11.40 16.85 -6.67
C ARG A 132 11.16 15.78 -5.59
N GLN A 133 10.35 16.08 -4.58
CA GLN A 133 9.99 15.11 -3.54
C GLN A 133 9.30 13.87 -4.14
N ILE A 134 8.42 14.06 -5.12
CA ILE A 134 7.71 12.96 -5.80
C ILE A 134 8.68 12.09 -6.58
N VAL A 135 9.50 12.69 -7.45
CA VAL A 135 10.50 11.96 -8.24
C VAL A 135 11.47 11.22 -7.32
N ASN A 136 11.98 11.87 -6.28
CA ASN A 136 12.84 11.23 -5.29
C ASN A 136 12.14 10.05 -4.59
N TRP A 137 10.86 10.18 -4.25
CA TRP A 137 10.10 9.08 -3.63
C TRP A 137 9.92 7.90 -4.59
N LEU A 138 9.60 8.17 -5.86
CA LEU A 138 9.39 7.15 -6.89
C LEU A 138 10.63 6.31 -7.17
N HIS A 139 11.81 6.93 -7.10
CA HIS A 139 13.08 6.25 -7.35
C HIS A 139 13.74 5.70 -6.07
N GLN A 140 13.06 5.70 -4.91
CA GLN A 140 13.61 5.03 -3.73
C GLN A 140 13.67 3.51 -3.95
N PRO A 141 14.80 2.83 -3.66
CA PRO A 141 14.96 1.40 -3.91
C PRO A 141 13.87 0.53 -3.27
N GLN A 142 13.46 0.87 -2.05
CA GLN A 142 12.38 0.18 -1.33
C GLN A 142 11.00 0.34 -1.99
N ILE A 143 10.73 1.48 -2.64
CA ILE A 143 9.47 1.75 -3.32
C ILE A 143 9.43 0.96 -4.63
N ASP A 144 10.53 0.98 -5.38
CA ASP A 144 10.70 0.16 -6.59
C ASP A 144 10.58 -1.34 -6.28
N ALA A 145 11.18 -1.81 -5.19
CA ALA A 145 11.07 -3.20 -4.74
C ALA A 145 9.61 -3.59 -4.43
N LEU A 146 8.87 -2.74 -3.72
CA LEU A 146 7.43 -2.99 -3.45
C LEU A 146 6.59 -2.96 -4.72
N ALA A 147 6.86 -2.04 -5.65
CA ALA A 147 6.14 -1.98 -6.91
C ALA A 147 6.36 -3.25 -7.74
N LYS A 148 7.60 -3.73 -7.85
CA LYS A 148 7.93 -5.01 -8.49
C LYS A 148 7.26 -6.20 -7.82
N TRP A 149 7.21 -6.20 -6.49
CA TRP A 149 6.54 -7.25 -5.74
C TRP A 149 5.02 -7.25 -5.97
N LEU A 150 4.38 -6.08 -5.99
CA LEU A 150 2.96 -5.93 -6.32
C LEU A 150 2.65 -6.41 -7.75
N ALA A 151 3.54 -6.12 -8.71
CA ALA A 151 3.42 -6.64 -10.08
C ALA A 151 3.48 -8.18 -10.11
N ALA A 152 4.40 -8.80 -9.35
CA ALA A 152 4.49 -10.25 -9.22
C ALA A 152 3.25 -10.88 -8.55
N GLU A 153 2.57 -10.13 -7.67
CA GLU A 153 1.28 -10.51 -7.07
C GLU A 153 0.07 -10.20 -7.97
N HIS A 154 0.29 -9.75 -9.21
CA HIS A 154 -0.72 -9.45 -10.23
C HIS A 154 -1.69 -8.33 -9.81
N ILE A 155 -1.19 -7.31 -9.10
CA ILE A 155 -2.00 -6.14 -8.73
C ILE A 155 -2.12 -5.20 -9.93
N GLY A 156 -3.35 -4.86 -10.30
CA GLY A 156 -3.63 -4.02 -11.46
C GLY A 156 -2.92 -2.67 -11.43
N GLY A 157 -2.16 -2.39 -12.49
CA GLY A 157 -1.43 -1.13 -12.67
C GLY A 157 0.03 -1.16 -12.21
N PHE A 158 0.53 -2.26 -11.63
CA PHE A 158 1.95 -2.50 -11.36
C PHE A 158 2.50 -3.54 -12.33
#